data_AF-A0A6I6US43-F1
#
_entry.id   AF-A0A6I6US43-F1
#
_cell.length_a   1.000
_cell.length_b   1.000
_cell.length_c   1.000
_cell.angle_alpha   90.00
_cell.angle_beta   90.00
_cell.angle_gamma   90.00
#
_symmetry.space_group_name_H-M   'P 1'
#
loop_
_entity.id
_entity.type
_entity.pdbx_description
1 polymer ?
#
loop_
_entity_poly.entity_id
_entity_poly.type
_entity_poly.pdbx_seq_one_letter_code
_entity_poly.pdbx_strand_id
1 'polypeptide(L)' 'MTALEMLVKQTEYEVKTLDMILRLKRERKSLEDIAKEVGVSTTEVRIARPKGLERAKERLERYKRGLN' A
#
# COMPACT_ATOMS: atom_id res chain seq x y z
N MET A 1 8.62 20.98 -1.81
CA MET A 1 8.50 19.52 -1.95
C MET A 1 8.91 19.17 -3.36
N THR A 2 9.94 18.35 -3.55
CA THR A 2 10.41 17.94 -4.89
C THR A 2 9.50 16.86 -5.47
N ALA A 3 9.57 16.65 -6.79
CA ALA A 3 8.83 15.56 -7.44
C ALA A 3 9.20 14.19 -6.84
N LEU A 4 10.47 13.99 -6.47
CA LEU A 4 10.93 12.75 -5.85
C LEU A 4 10.39 12.58 -4.42
N GLU A 5 10.33 13.65 -3.63
CA GLU A 5 9.69 13.62 -2.31
C GLU A 5 8.20 13.26 -2.39
N MET A 6 7.49 13.75 -3.42
CA MET A 6 6.09 13.38 -3.67
C MET A 6 5.95 11.89 -4.01
N LEU A 7 6.83 11.37 -4.88
CA LEU A 7 6.83 9.94 -5.24
C LEU A 7 7.11 9.05 -4.02
N VAL A 8 8.00 9.46 -3.12
CA VAL A 8 8.23 8.75 -1.86
C VAL A 8 6.97 8.75 -1.02
N LYS A 9 6.38 9.92 -0.72
CA LYS A 9 5.17 10.00 0.11
C LYS A 9 4.01 9.18 -0.44
N GLN A 10 3.80 9.22 -1.76
CA GLN A 10 2.76 8.45 -2.42
C GLN A 10 3.02 6.95 -2.30
N THR A 11 4.26 6.51 -2.51
CA THR A 11 4.62 5.09 -2.41
C THR A 11 4.59 4.60 -0.96
N GLU A 12 4.93 5.44 0.01
CA GLU A 12 4.78 5.13 1.45
C GLU A 12 3.32 4.89 1.83
N TYR A 13 2.41 5.75 1.33
CA TYR A 13 0.98 5.57 1.53
C TYR A 13 0.51 4.25 0.92
N GLU A 14 0.89 3.94 -0.32
CA GLU A 14 0.55 2.68 -0.97
C GLU A 14 1.05 1.45 -0.20
N VAL A 15 2.29 1.47 0.29
CA VAL A 15 2.85 0.39 1.12
C VAL A 15 2.03 0.18 2.39
N LYS A 16 1.70 1.27 3.11
CA LYS A 16 0.89 1.20 4.33
C LYS A 16 -0.50 0.64 4.06
N THR A 17 -1.16 1.12 3.01
CA THR A 17 -2.49 0.67 2.60
C THR A 17 -2.49 -0.82 2.24
N LEU A 18 -1.55 -1.27 1.41
CA LEU A 18 -1.45 -2.68 1.02
C LEU A 18 -1.12 -3.60 2.20
N ASP A 19 -0.21 -3.18 3.09
CA ASP A 19 0.15 -3.94 4.29
C ASP A 19 -1.07 -4.11 5.22
N MET A 20 -1.83 -3.04 5.44
CA MET A 20 -3.05 -3.06 6.25
C MET A 20 -4.13 -3.96 5.64
N ILE A 21 -4.40 -3.86 4.33
CA ILE A 21 -5.34 -4.75 3.65
C ILE A 21 -4.92 -6.22 3.82
N LEU A 22 -3.65 -6.54 3.58
CA LEU A 22 -3.15 -7.92 3.68
C LEU A 22 -3.15 -8.45 5.11
N ARG A 23 -2.94 -7.59 6.12
CA ARG A 23 -3.10 -7.95 7.54
C ARG A 23 -4.56 -8.31 7.84
N LEU A 24 -5.50 -7.44 7.48
CA LEU A 24 -6.92 -7.66 7.77
C LEU A 24 -7.52 -8.86 7.01
N LYS A 25 -7.02 -9.15 5.80
CA LYS A 25 -7.35 -10.41 5.10
C LYS A 25 -6.90 -11.64 5.86
N ARG A 26 -5.70 -11.61 6.48
CA ARG A 26 -5.19 -12.72 7.31
C ARG A 26 -6.03 -12.89 8.58
N GLU A 27 -6.58 -11.79 9.10
CA GLU A 27 -7.56 -11.77 10.20
C GLU A 27 -8.97 -12.25 9.75
N ARG A 28 -9.14 -12.65 8.49
CA ARG A 28 -10.41 -13.15 7.90
C ARG A 28 -11.57 -12.14 7.93
N LYS A 29 -11.28 -10.83 7.94
CA LYS A 29 -12.31 -9.79 7.78
C LYS A 29 -12.94 -9.84 6.38
N SER A 30 -14.19 -9.39 6.27
CA SER A 30 -14.90 -9.28 4.98
C SER A 30 -14.25 -8.21 4.09
N LEU A 31 -14.50 -8.26 2.78
CA LEU A 31 -13.94 -7.27 1.85
C LEU A 31 -14.50 -5.87 2.15
N GLU A 32 -15.77 -5.81 2.56
CA GLU A 32 -16.52 -4.61 2.90
C GLU A 32 -15.98 -3.96 4.18
N ASP A 33 -15.72 -4.76 5.22
CA ASP A 33 -15.15 -4.25 6.47
C ASP A 33 -13.73 -3.72 6.25
N ILE A 34 -12.92 -4.44 5.47
CA ILE A 34 -11.56 -3.99 5.13
C ILE A 34 -11.61 -2.67 4.34
N ALA A 35 -12.48 -2.59 3.34
CA ALA A 35 -12.66 -1.40 2.52
C ALA A 35 -13.03 -0.18 3.38
N LYS A 36 -13.97 -0.36 4.32
CA LYS A 36 -14.40 0.67 5.25
C LYS A 36 -13.30 1.08 6.24
N GLU A 37 -12.57 0.11 6.79
CA GLU A 37 -11.52 0.36 7.80
C GLU A 37 -10.29 1.04 7.20
N VAL A 38 -9.91 0.66 5.98
CA VAL A 38 -8.73 1.22 5.29
C VAL A 38 -9.08 2.50 4.51
N GLY A 39 -10.36 2.71 4.17
CA GLY A 39 -10.81 3.86 3.38
C GLY A 39 -10.53 3.71 1.89
N VAL A 40 -10.72 2.50 1.34
CA VAL A 40 -10.52 2.16 -0.08
C VAL A 40 -11.74 1.44 -0.65
N SER A 41 -11.78 1.23 -1.95
CA SER A 41 -12.84 0.44 -2.58
C SER A 41 -12.69 -1.06 -2.30
N THR A 42 -13.81 -1.80 -2.30
CA THR A 42 -13.79 -3.27 -2.23
C THR A 42 -13.03 -3.91 -3.40
N THR A 43 -12.96 -3.22 -4.54
CA THR A 43 -12.16 -3.65 -5.69
C THR A 43 -10.67 -3.61 -5.36
N GLU A 44 -10.18 -2.52 -4.77
CA GLU A 44 -8.78 -2.41 -4.31
C GLU A 44 -8.44 -3.49 -3.29
N VAL A 45 -9.34 -3.72 -2.33
CA VAL A 45 -9.19 -4.82 -1.37
C VAL A 45 -9.08 -6.14 -2.11
N ARG A 46 -9.97 -6.44 -3.05
CA ARG A 46 -10.00 -7.71 -3.79
C ARG A 46 -8.70 -7.97 -4.56
N ILE A 47 -8.16 -6.95 -5.23
CA ILE A 47 -6.94 -7.07 -6.05
C ILE A 47 -5.65 -7.02 -5.23
N ALA A 48 -5.66 -6.57 -3.98
CA ALA A 48 -4.47 -6.52 -3.14
C ALA A 48 -3.89 -7.93 -2.91
N ARG A 49 -2.60 -8.10 -3.25
CA ARG A 49 -1.82 -9.35 -3.14
C ARG A 49 -0.44 -9.08 -2.50
N PRO A 50 0.19 -10.08 -1.83
CA PRO A 50 1.54 -9.95 -1.29
C PRO A 50 2.57 -9.43 -2.29
N LYS A 51 2.55 -9.94 -3.53
CA LYS A 51 3.43 -9.48 -4.62
C LYS A 51 3.27 -7.99 -4.96
N GLY A 52 2.08 -7.42 -4.75
CA GLY A 52 1.86 -5.98 -4.91
C GLY A 52 2.59 -5.17 -3.85
N LEU A 53 2.53 -5.63 -2.60
CA LEU A 53 3.23 -5.01 -1.48
C LEU A 53 4.76 -5.09 -1.65
N GLU A 54 5.29 -6.23 -2.07
CA GLU A 54 6.73 -6.41 -2.36
C GLU A 54 7.22 -5.39 -3.39
N ARG A 55 6.52 -5.27 -4.53
CA ARG A 55 6.85 -4.29 -5.57
C ARG A 55 6.77 -2.85 -5.09
N ALA A 56 5.80 -2.52 -4.25
CA ALA A 56 5.66 -1.19 -3.67
C ALA A 56 6.83 -0.87 -2.72
N LYS A 57 7.27 -1.84 -1.90
CA LYS A 57 8.45 -1.72 -1.04
C LYS A 57 9.75 -1.53 -1.84
N GLU A 58 9.97 -2.33 -2.88
CA GLU A 58 11.14 -2.18 -3.77
C GLU A 58 11.17 -0.81 -4.46
N ARG A 59 10.01 -0.31 -4.92
CA ARG A 59 9.90 1.03 -5.50
C ARG A 59 10.20 2.12 -4.46
N LEU A 60 9.65 1.97 -3.25
CA LEU A 60 9.90 2.91 -2.16
C LEU A 60 11.39 2.99 -1.81
N GLU A 61 12.06 1.84 -1.69
CA GLU A 61 13.51 1.80 -1.44
C GLU A 61 14.30 2.51 -2.53
N ARG A 62 13.96 2.30 -3.80
CA ARG A 62 14.62 2.99 -4.93
C ARG A 62 14.45 4.50 -4.85
N TYR A 63 13.24 4.99 -4.56
CA TYR A 63 12.99 6.43 -4.43
C TYR A 63 13.69 7.04 -3.22
N LYS A 64 13.75 6.33 -2.10
CA LYS A 64 14.50 6.76 -0.91
C LYS A 64 16.01 6.82 -1.17
N ARG A 65 16.57 5.87 -1.92
CA ARG A 65 17.99 5.91 -2.32
C ARG A 65 18.30 7.10 -3.22
N GLY A 66 17.37 7.51 -4.08
CA GLY A 66 17.55 8.69 -4.94
C GLY A 66 17.38 10.04 -4.22
N LEU A 67 16.88 10.04 -2.98
CA LEU A 67 16.80 11.24 -2.13
C LEU A 67 18.07 11.48 -1.31
N ASN A 68 18.89 10.44 -1.13
CA ASN A 68 20.13 10.47 -0.36
C ASN A 68 21.32 10.91 -1.21
#